data_AF-A0A0G1JY68-F1
#
_entry.id   AF-A0A0G1JY68-F1
#
_cell.length_a   1.000
_cell.length_b   1.000
_cell.length_c   1.000
_cell.angle_alpha   90.00
_cell.angle_beta   90.00
_cell.angle_gamma   90.00
#
_symmetry.space_group_name_H-M   'P 1'
#
loop_
_entity.id
_entity.type
_entity.pdbx_description
1 polymer ?
#
loop_
_entity_poly.entity_id
_entity_poly.type
_entity_poly.pdbx_seq_one_letter_code
_entity_poly.pdbx_strand_id
1 'polypeptide(L)'
;MRRSAGQAVIFALLLTAVVITVGLAVVSQSIVDVKTSTQSQETVKAFTAAEAGIEKSLAFALVAPDPTLTQTGSVGTAQYSARVVRLGYQQHHYTLPRNMVSGDAQTLWLVSHDPSTGNLSCSGGLLCATLSTTNSSFDVYFGRSPAAGPLPALALDIYYKTNPATSDYGDVEIARATFDPDSTRRTTKNNFGEALTAGPYVTSYGETYAYKARVDVGPGGLQVPTFNTENGLQMIRARILYSTADQPVSFDFADFAGETQRSLSSGDGLPSQGFKPESTGTIPNSSSIKLTSIYPWPDPFPMTDYAIITINGSLCKGGAPC
;
A
#
# COMPACT_ATOMS: atom_id res chain seq x y z
N MET A 1 -76.88 9.60 44.76
CA MET A 1 -76.10 8.41 44.36
C MET A 1 -76.31 8.10 42.88
N ARG A 2 -75.53 8.71 41.97
CA ARG A 2 -75.47 8.34 40.54
C ARG A 2 -74.04 8.62 40.07
N ARG A 3 -73.09 7.71 40.37
CA ARG A 3 -71.68 7.84 39.95
C ARG A 3 -71.04 6.54 39.43
N SER A 4 -71.75 5.40 39.47
CA SER A 4 -71.17 4.08 39.17
C SER A 4 -71.28 3.64 37.70
N ALA A 5 -72.24 4.14 36.92
CA ALA A 5 -72.42 3.74 35.52
C ALA A 5 -71.41 4.39 34.54
N GLY A 6 -70.94 5.61 34.82
CA GLY A 6 -69.94 6.30 34.00
C GLY A 6 -68.52 5.77 34.17
N GLN A 7 -68.19 5.26 35.36
CA GLN A 7 -66.86 4.69 35.64
C GLN A 7 -66.65 3.35 34.94
N ALA A 8 -67.68 2.50 34.82
CA ALA A 8 -67.58 1.20 34.16
C ALA A 8 -67.21 1.31 32.67
N VAL A 9 -67.77 2.29 31.96
CA VAL A 9 -67.47 2.55 30.55
C VAL A 9 -66.03 3.03 30.37
N ILE A 10 -65.54 3.87 31.29
CA ILE A 10 -64.14 4.35 31.25
C ILE A 10 -63.17 3.18 31.49
N PHE A 11 -63.45 2.27 32.42
CA PHE A 11 -62.61 1.09 32.63
C PHE A 11 -62.62 0.16 31.42
N ALA A 12 -63.77 -0.06 30.79
CA ALA A 12 -63.86 -0.87 29.57
C ALA A 12 -63.05 -0.25 28.42
N LEU A 13 -63.13 1.07 28.25
CA LEU A 13 -62.43 1.81 27.20
C LEU A 13 -60.92 1.87 27.44
N LEU A 14 -60.51 1.97 28.70
CA LEU A 14 -59.11 1.91 29.10
C LEU A 14 -58.54 0.51 28.89
N LEU A 15 -59.31 -0.54 29.19
CA LEU A 15 -58.89 -1.92 28.99
C LEU A 15 -58.76 -2.28 27.51
N THR A 16 -59.69 -1.83 26.65
CA THR A 16 -59.56 -2.01 25.20
C THR A 16 -58.38 -1.24 24.62
N ALA A 17 -58.12 -0.02 25.10
CA ALA A 17 -56.95 0.76 24.69
C ALA A 17 -55.64 0.01 25.02
N VAL A 18 -55.50 -0.51 26.25
CA VAL A 18 -54.31 -1.26 26.66
C VAL A 18 -54.11 -2.51 25.80
N VAL A 19 -55.17 -3.28 25.54
CA VAL A 19 -55.08 -4.49 24.70
C VAL A 19 -54.65 -4.15 23.27
N ILE A 20 -55.17 -3.07 22.68
CA ILE A 20 -54.77 -2.61 21.34
C ILE A 20 -53.32 -2.16 21.34
N THR A 21 -52.88 -1.38 22.34
CA THR A 21 -51.50 -0.91 22.42
C THR A 21 -50.51 -2.06 22.56
N VAL A 22 -50.80 -3.06 23.40
CA VAL A 22 -49.96 -4.26 23.56
C VAL A 22 -49.94 -5.08 22.27
N GLY A 23 -51.09 -5.30 21.64
CA GLY A 23 -51.17 -6.02 20.36
C GLY A 23 -50.35 -5.34 19.26
N LEU A 24 -50.46 -4.02 19.13
CA LEU A 24 -49.71 -3.24 18.15
C LEU A 24 -48.20 -3.23 18.45
N ALA A 25 -47.81 -3.19 19.72
CA ALA A 25 -46.41 -3.26 20.14
C ALA A 25 -45.76 -4.60 19.77
N VAL A 26 -46.44 -5.74 20.00
CA VAL A 26 -45.93 -7.08 19.65
C VAL A 26 -45.79 -7.25 18.15
N VAL A 27 -46.77 -6.79 17.36
CA VAL A 27 -46.71 -6.85 15.90
C VAL A 27 -45.59 -5.96 15.36
N SER A 28 -45.44 -4.75 15.90
CA SER A 28 -44.36 -3.83 15.52
C SER A 28 -42.99 -4.44 15.78
N GLN A 29 -42.77 -5.01 16.97
CA GLN A 29 -41.52 -5.69 17.32
C GLN A 29 -41.25 -6.88 16.38
N SER A 30 -42.28 -7.68 16.08
CA SER A 30 -42.14 -8.84 15.18
C SER A 30 -41.74 -8.41 13.76
N ILE A 31 -42.32 -7.33 13.23
CA ILE A 31 -41.96 -6.78 11.91
C ILE A 31 -40.52 -6.29 11.93
N VAL A 32 -40.10 -5.60 13.00
CA VAL A 32 -38.72 -5.14 13.16
C VAL A 32 -37.76 -6.33 13.21
N ASP A 33 -38.04 -7.37 13.99
CA ASP A 33 -37.19 -8.54 14.14
C ASP A 33 -37.07 -9.34 12.83
N VAL A 34 -38.17 -9.51 12.10
CA VAL A 34 -38.14 -10.17 10.78
C VAL A 34 -37.35 -9.33 9.78
N LYS A 35 -37.53 -8.00 9.79
CA LYS A 35 -36.80 -7.10 8.89
C LYS A 35 -35.29 -7.12 9.18
N THR A 36 -34.89 -7.03 10.46
CA THR A 36 -33.47 -7.05 10.84
C THR A 36 -32.83 -8.40 10.54
N SER A 37 -33.53 -9.50 10.79
CA SER A 37 -33.09 -10.85 10.43
C SER A 37 -32.91 -11.01 8.91
N THR A 38 -33.89 -10.54 8.12
CA THR A 38 -33.81 -10.59 6.65
C THR A 38 -32.63 -9.77 6.13
N GLN A 39 -32.48 -8.54 6.61
CA GLN A 39 -31.37 -7.67 6.23
C GLN A 39 -30.01 -8.28 6.62
N SER A 40 -29.92 -8.91 7.79
CA SER A 40 -28.70 -9.61 8.23
C SER A 40 -28.36 -10.77 7.29
N GLN A 41 -29.33 -11.60 6.92
CA GLN A 41 -29.11 -12.70 5.97
C GLN A 41 -28.71 -12.21 4.57
N GLU A 42 -29.31 -11.12 4.09
CA GLU A 42 -28.98 -10.53 2.80
C GLU A 42 -27.56 -9.93 2.80
N THR A 43 -27.18 -9.29 3.92
CA THR A 43 -25.81 -8.78 4.13
C THR A 43 -24.79 -9.92 4.09
N VAL A 44 -25.05 -11.04 4.77
CA VAL A 44 -24.15 -12.21 4.75
C VAL A 44 -24.00 -12.76 3.32
N LYS A 45 -25.09 -12.88 2.57
CA LYS A 45 -25.06 -13.35 1.18
C LYS A 45 -24.30 -12.39 0.26
N ALA A 46 -24.51 -11.07 0.41
CA ALA A 46 -23.76 -10.06 -0.33
C ALA A 46 -22.25 -10.15 -0.02
N PHE A 47 -21.89 -10.39 1.25
CA PHE A 47 -20.50 -10.57 1.68
C PHE A 47 -19.88 -11.83 1.03
N THR A 48 -20.55 -12.98 1.08
CA THR A 48 -20.09 -14.21 0.43
C THR A 48 -19.90 -14.03 -1.08
N ALA A 49 -20.79 -13.29 -1.75
CA ALA A 49 -20.62 -12.98 -3.17
C ALA A 49 -19.40 -12.10 -3.43
N ALA A 50 -19.14 -11.10 -2.59
CA ALA A 50 -17.95 -10.26 -2.68
C ALA A 50 -16.66 -11.06 -2.45
N GLU A 51 -16.63 -11.96 -1.46
CA GLU A 51 -15.48 -12.85 -1.21
C GLU A 51 -15.19 -13.76 -2.41
N ALA A 52 -16.23 -14.41 -2.93
CA ALA A 52 -16.10 -15.23 -4.14
C ALA A 52 -15.58 -14.42 -5.33
N GLY A 53 -16.02 -13.16 -5.47
CA GLY A 53 -15.51 -12.24 -6.47
C GLY A 53 -14.02 -11.95 -6.31
N ILE A 54 -13.52 -11.74 -5.09
CA ILE A 54 -12.09 -11.60 -4.81
C ILE A 54 -11.33 -12.86 -5.21
N GLU A 55 -11.76 -14.04 -4.76
CA GLU A 55 -11.07 -15.30 -5.05
C GLU A 55 -10.99 -15.59 -6.55
N LYS A 56 -12.11 -15.42 -7.27
CA LYS A 56 -12.14 -15.61 -8.73
C LYS A 56 -11.25 -14.58 -9.41
N SER A 57 -11.40 -13.30 -9.08
CA SER A 57 -10.60 -12.26 -9.74
C SER A 57 -9.10 -12.44 -9.52
N LEU A 58 -8.67 -12.86 -8.32
CA LEU A 58 -7.27 -13.14 -8.02
C LEU A 58 -6.73 -14.33 -8.82
N ALA A 59 -7.50 -15.42 -8.95
CA ALA A 59 -7.11 -16.58 -9.74
C ALA A 59 -6.87 -16.23 -11.22
N PHE A 60 -7.68 -15.33 -11.79
CA PHE A 60 -7.51 -14.87 -13.17
C PHE A 60 -6.41 -13.81 -13.32
N ALA A 61 -6.15 -12.99 -12.30
CA ALA A 61 -5.10 -11.98 -12.33
C ALA A 61 -3.69 -12.57 -12.45
N LEU A 62 -3.49 -13.81 -12.00
CA LEU A 62 -2.26 -14.57 -12.17
C LEU A 62 -2.02 -15.02 -13.62
N VAL A 63 -3.02 -14.96 -14.50
CA VAL A 63 -2.92 -15.52 -15.86
C VAL A 63 -3.06 -14.45 -16.94
N ALA A 64 -3.74 -13.34 -16.66
CA ALA A 64 -4.03 -12.33 -17.67
C ALA A 64 -3.04 -11.14 -17.64
N PRO A 65 -2.54 -10.69 -18.82
CA PRO A 65 -1.60 -9.57 -18.93
C PRO A 65 -2.22 -8.19 -18.72
N ASP A 66 -3.55 -8.10 -18.61
CA ASP A 66 -4.26 -6.82 -18.45
C ASP A 66 -3.96 -6.17 -17.09
N PRO A 67 -3.63 -4.86 -17.03
CA PRO A 67 -3.46 -4.12 -15.78
C PRO A 67 -4.75 -3.95 -14.97
N THR A 68 -5.91 -4.12 -15.59
CA THR A 68 -7.23 -4.01 -14.97
C THR A 68 -8.17 -5.08 -15.49
N LEU A 69 -8.44 -6.08 -14.67
CA LEU A 69 -9.40 -7.13 -15.00
C LEU A 69 -10.69 -6.86 -14.27
N THR A 70 -11.82 -6.89 -14.98
CA THR A 70 -13.15 -6.82 -14.38
C THR A 70 -13.88 -8.15 -14.62
N GLN A 71 -14.45 -8.72 -13.58
CA GLN A 71 -15.26 -9.93 -13.63
C GLN A 71 -16.58 -9.71 -12.91
N THR A 72 -17.65 -10.22 -13.49
CA THR A 72 -18.96 -10.27 -12.86
C THR A 72 -19.41 -11.72 -12.76
N GLY A 73 -20.24 -11.99 -11.76
CA GLY A 73 -20.81 -13.32 -11.56
C GLY A 73 -21.88 -13.33 -10.49
N SER A 74 -22.30 -14.52 -10.09
CA SER A 74 -23.30 -14.70 -9.04
C SER A 74 -22.98 -15.89 -8.15
N VAL A 75 -23.41 -15.78 -6.90
CA VAL A 75 -23.41 -16.86 -5.91
C VAL A 75 -24.84 -16.94 -5.36
N GLY A 76 -25.60 -17.92 -5.85
CA GLY A 76 -27.03 -18.00 -5.58
C GLY A 76 -27.79 -16.78 -6.13
N THR A 77 -28.48 -16.05 -5.25
CA THR A 77 -29.24 -14.84 -5.61
C THR A 77 -28.43 -13.55 -5.52
N ALA A 78 -27.21 -13.60 -4.99
CA ALA A 78 -26.32 -12.45 -4.89
C ALA A 78 -25.41 -12.37 -6.13
N GLN A 79 -25.16 -11.17 -6.60
CA GLN A 79 -24.27 -10.87 -7.72
C GLN A 79 -22.96 -10.27 -7.20
N TYR A 80 -21.87 -10.45 -7.92
CA TYR A 80 -20.62 -9.76 -7.63
C TYR A 80 -20.07 -9.05 -8.87
N SER A 81 -19.37 -7.95 -8.62
CA SER A 81 -18.50 -7.28 -9.58
C SER A 81 -17.13 -7.12 -8.94
N ALA A 82 -16.15 -7.84 -9.45
CA ALA A 82 -14.77 -7.84 -8.98
C ALA A 82 -13.86 -7.17 -10.00
N ARG A 83 -12.89 -6.41 -9.51
CA ARG A 83 -11.86 -5.77 -10.30
C ARG A 83 -10.50 -5.97 -9.65
N VAL A 84 -9.50 -6.42 -10.40
CA VAL A 84 -8.11 -6.47 -9.92
C VAL A 84 -7.33 -5.33 -10.53
N VAL A 85 -6.63 -4.58 -9.68
CA VAL A 85 -5.72 -3.51 -10.08
C VAL A 85 -4.30 -3.91 -9.76
N ARG A 86 -3.38 -3.77 -10.72
CA ARG A 86 -1.94 -3.90 -10.44
C ARG A 86 -1.43 -2.63 -9.76
N LEU A 87 -0.85 -2.78 -8.57
CA LEU A 87 -0.32 -1.66 -7.77
C LEU A 87 0.95 -1.11 -8.41
N GLY A 88 1.06 0.21 -8.58
CA GLY A 88 2.27 0.85 -9.12
C GLY A 88 2.57 0.57 -10.60
N TYR A 89 1.82 -0.30 -11.27
CA TYR A 89 2.12 -0.72 -12.64
C TYR A 89 2.05 0.44 -13.63
N GLN A 90 3.14 0.64 -14.39
CA GLN A 90 3.30 1.77 -15.32
C GLN A 90 3.18 3.16 -14.65
N GLN A 91 3.29 3.24 -13.33
CA GLN A 91 3.30 4.50 -12.60
C GLN A 91 4.74 4.95 -12.35
N HIS A 92 4.98 6.25 -12.37
CA HIS A 92 6.28 6.81 -12.00
C HIS A 92 6.34 7.19 -10.52
N HIS A 93 5.24 7.04 -9.79
CA HIS A 93 5.13 7.35 -8.38
C HIS A 93 4.52 6.17 -7.65
N TYR A 94 5.06 5.83 -6.49
CA TYR A 94 4.49 4.81 -5.64
C TYR A 94 4.69 5.12 -4.17
N THR A 95 3.55 5.22 -3.47
CA THR A 95 3.52 5.37 -2.01
C THR A 95 3.40 3.99 -1.38
N LEU A 96 4.30 3.70 -0.44
CA LEU A 96 4.29 2.44 0.27
C LEU A 96 2.97 2.30 1.05
N PRO A 97 2.31 1.12 0.99
CA PRO A 97 0.94 0.97 1.46
C PRO A 97 0.79 1.04 2.98
N ARG A 98 1.87 0.79 3.74
CA ARG A 98 1.91 0.95 5.18
C ARG A 98 2.81 2.10 5.59
N ASN A 99 2.41 2.81 6.64
CA ASN A 99 3.34 3.69 7.33
C ASN A 99 4.33 2.86 8.15
N MET A 100 5.54 3.38 8.31
CA MET A 100 6.65 2.71 8.98
C MET A 100 7.07 3.46 10.23
N VAL A 101 7.34 2.72 11.29
CA VAL A 101 8.06 3.20 12.49
C VAL A 101 9.54 2.83 12.40
N SER A 102 10.34 3.25 13.38
CA SER A 102 11.77 2.94 13.44
C SER A 102 11.99 1.43 13.45
N GLY A 103 12.78 0.94 12.50
CA GLY A 103 13.08 -0.49 12.35
C GLY A 103 12.17 -1.22 11.36
N ASP A 104 11.01 -0.65 11.02
CA ASP A 104 10.17 -1.20 9.95
C ASP A 104 10.84 -0.94 8.59
N ALA A 105 10.77 -1.96 7.73
CA ALA A 105 11.22 -1.89 6.36
C ALA A 105 10.11 -2.33 5.40
N GLN A 106 10.10 -1.77 4.19
CA GLN A 106 9.23 -2.16 3.10
C GLN A 106 9.99 -2.13 1.77
N THR A 107 9.56 -2.98 0.85
CA THR A 107 10.20 -3.15 -0.46
C THR A 107 9.40 -2.45 -1.56
N LEU A 108 10.12 -1.75 -2.44
CA LEU A 108 9.67 -1.35 -3.76
C LEU A 108 10.39 -2.23 -4.78
N TRP A 109 9.63 -2.96 -5.58
CA TRP A 109 10.16 -3.78 -6.67
C TRP A 109 10.47 -2.92 -7.90
N LEU A 110 11.65 -3.14 -8.48
CA LEU A 110 12.08 -2.53 -9.74
C LEU A 110 12.13 -3.57 -10.87
N VAL A 111 12.10 -4.86 -10.54
CA VAL A 111 11.94 -5.97 -11.48
C VAL A 111 10.50 -6.50 -11.47
N SER A 112 10.01 -6.96 -12.63
CA SER A 112 8.71 -7.62 -12.73
C SER A 112 8.71 -9.02 -12.14
N HIS A 113 7.52 -9.48 -11.79
CA HIS A 113 7.25 -10.87 -11.45
C HIS A 113 6.43 -11.51 -12.57
N ASP A 114 6.82 -12.69 -13.01
CA ASP A 114 6.03 -13.54 -13.87
C ASP A 114 4.72 -13.90 -13.15
N PRO A 115 3.55 -13.58 -13.73
CA PRO A 115 2.28 -13.78 -13.04
C PRO A 115 1.92 -15.26 -12.87
N SER A 116 2.49 -16.15 -13.70
CA SER A 116 2.22 -17.59 -13.69
C SER A 116 3.13 -18.38 -12.73
N THR A 117 4.37 -17.93 -12.53
CA THR A 117 5.35 -18.62 -11.69
C THR A 117 5.72 -17.85 -10.42
N GLY A 118 5.46 -16.55 -10.37
CA GLY A 118 5.91 -15.66 -9.30
C GLY A 118 7.42 -15.35 -9.33
N ASN A 119 8.16 -15.89 -10.31
CA ASN A 119 9.59 -15.65 -10.44
C ASN A 119 9.87 -14.25 -11.00
N LEU A 120 11.00 -13.65 -10.64
CA LEU A 120 11.42 -12.37 -11.20
C LEU A 120 11.78 -12.55 -12.68
N SER A 121 11.25 -11.69 -13.54
CA SER A 121 11.48 -11.73 -14.99
C SER A 121 11.18 -10.40 -15.65
N CYS A 122 12.03 -9.99 -16.58
CA CYS A 122 11.80 -8.87 -17.51
C CYS A 122 11.44 -9.34 -18.92
N SER A 123 11.25 -10.64 -19.13
CA SER A 123 10.95 -11.19 -20.45
C SER A 123 9.45 -11.17 -20.76
N GLY A 124 9.08 -11.35 -22.03
CA GLY A 124 7.68 -11.59 -22.43
C GLY A 124 6.77 -10.36 -22.33
N GLY A 125 7.33 -9.15 -22.40
CA GLY A 125 6.58 -7.89 -22.27
C GLY A 125 6.30 -7.49 -20.82
N LEU A 126 6.95 -8.14 -19.85
CA LEU A 126 6.95 -7.71 -18.46
C LEU A 126 7.80 -6.46 -18.29
N LEU A 127 7.30 -5.52 -17.50
CA LEU A 127 7.94 -4.22 -17.28
C LEU A 127 9.01 -4.34 -16.20
N CYS A 128 10.21 -3.83 -16.46
CA CYS A 128 11.27 -3.67 -15.47
C CYS A 128 11.76 -2.22 -15.50
N ALA A 129 11.92 -1.64 -14.32
CA ALA A 129 12.33 -0.25 -14.17
C ALA A 129 13.82 -0.09 -14.52
N THR A 130 14.09 0.79 -15.47
CA THR A 130 15.43 1.24 -15.85
C THR A 130 15.48 2.75 -15.80
N LEU A 131 16.58 3.29 -15.29
CA LEU A 131 16.78 4.73 -15.23
C LEU A 131 17.54 5.24 -16.45
N SER A 132 17.26 6.47 -16.85
CA SER A 132 17.88 7.11 -18.02
C SER A 132 19.36 7.36 -17.79
N THR A 133 20.18 7.18 -18.84
CA THR A 133 21.60 7.57 -18.81
C THR A 133 21.82 9.06 -18.59
N THR A 134 20.82 9.90 -18.91
CA THR A 134 20.88 11.34 -18.70
C THR A 134 20.36 11.76 -17.32
N ASN A 135 19.52 10.94 -16.69
CA ASN A 135 18.96 11.18 -15.37
C ASN A 135 18.88 9.85 -14.59
N SER A 136 19.94 9.58 -13.83
CA SER A 136 20.11 8.35 -13.04
C SER A 136 19.64 8.53 -11.60
N SER A 137 18.69 9.44 -11.37
CA SER A 137 18.25 9.80 -10.02
C SER A 137 16.74 9.79 -9.86
N PHE A 138 16.29 9.46 -8.65
CA PHE A 138 14.88 9.51 -8.27
C PHE A 138 14.74 10.23 -6.94
N ASP A 139 13.53 10.71 -6.68
CA ASP A 139 13.20 11.39 -5.44
C ASP A 139 12.47 10.45 -4.48
N VAL A 140 12.75 10.65 -3.20
CA VAL A 140 12.11 9.94 -2.11
C VAL A 140 11.54 10.96 -1.15
N TYR A 141 10.27 10.75 -0.82
CA TYR A 141 9.49 11.60 0.07
C TYR A 141 9.20 10.80 1.33
N PHE A 142 9.43 11.39 2.49
CA PHE A 142 9.21 10.69 3.74
C PHE A 142 8.86 11.65 4.87
N GLY A 143 8.27 11.07 5.91
CA GLY A 143 7.91 11.78 7.12
C GLY A 143 6.56 12.50 7.00
N ARG A 144 5.79 12.46 8.08
CA ARG A 144 4.47 13.08 8.12
C ARG A 144 4.58 14.61 8.04
N SER A 145 3.77 15.23 7.18
CA SER A 145 3.64 16.68 7.10
C SER A 145 2.39 17.19 7.83
N PRO A 146 2.46 18.31 8.58
CA PRO A 146 3.69 19.02 8.93
C PRO A 146 4.60 18.18 9.83
N ALA A 147 5.90 18.45 9.80
CA ALA A 147 6.89 17.74 10.62
C ALA A 147 6.46 17.76 12.11
N ALA A 148 6.31 16.58 12.71
CA ALA A 148 5.90 16.44 14.09
C ALA A 148 6.64 15.27 14.79
N GLY A 149 7.08 15.50 16.03
CA GLY A 149 7.79 14.48 16.82
C GLY A 149 9.27 14.32 16.44
N PRO A 150 9.93 13.23 16.89
CA PRO A 150 11.33 13.00 16.57
C PRO A 150 11.52 12.88 15.07
N LEU A 151 12.48 13.64 14.54
CA LEU A 151 12.77 13.74 13.12
C LEU A 151 13.18 12.35 12.59
N PRO A 152 12.40 11.71 11.70
CA PRO A 152 12.76 10.41 11.15
C PRO A 152 13.97 10.53 10.23
N ALA A 153 14.89 9.58 10.29
CA ALA A 153 15.86 9.36 9.22
C ALA A 153 15.41 8.18 8.34
N LEU A 154 15.96 8.10 7.15
CA LEU A 154 15.63 7.10 6.15
C LEU A 154 16.90 6.39 5.69
N ALA A 155 16.83 5.07 5.60
CA ALA A 155 17.84 4.25 4.92
C ALA A 155 17.20 3.55 3.73
N LEU A 156 17.91 3.53 2.60
CA LEU A 156 17.53 2.87 1.36
C LEU A 156 18.63 1.88 0.98
N ASP A 157 18.26 0.62 0.84
CA ASP A 157 19.11 -0.43 0.27
C ASP A 157 18.62 -0.74 -1.14
N ILE A 158 19.43 -0.42 -2.15
CA ILE A 158 19.13 -0.64 -3.56
C ILE A 158 19.87 -1.89 -4.00
N TYR A 159 19.10 -2.92 -4.34
CA TYR A 159 19.63 -4.19 -4.80
C TYR A 159 19.71 -4.15 -6.33
N TYR A 160 20.86 -4.52 -6.86
CA TYR A 160 21.12 -4.54 -8.29
C TYR A 160 22.01 -5.73 -8.67
N LYS A 161 21.90 -6.16 -9.92
CA LYS A 161 22.77 -7.18 -10.51
C LYS A 161 23.93 -6.52 -11.23
N THR A 162 25.13 -7.02 -11.04
CA THR A 162 26.29 -6.56 -11.82
C THR A 162 26.31 -7.17 -13.23
N ASN A 163 25.67 -8.32 -13.43
CA ASN A 163 25.49 -9.01 -14.70
C ASN A 163 24.01 -9.38 -14.95
N PRO A 164 23.20 -8.44 -15.45
CA PRO A 164 21.75 -8.59 -15.61
C PRO A 164 21.34 -9.63 -16.67
N ALA A 165 22.28 -10.06 -17.53
CA ALA A 165 22.03 -11.06 -18.57
C ALA A 165 21.89 -12.49 -18.01
N THR A 166 22.32 -12.73 -16.78
CA THR A 166 22.24 -14.06 -16.16
C THR A 166 20.90 -14.22 -15.41
N SER A 167 20.46 -15.46 -15.23
CA SER A 167 19.34 -15.79 -14.33
C SER A 167 19.80 -16.09 -12.89
N ASP A 168 21.11 -16.09 -12.64
CA ASP A 168 21.70 -16.27 -11.31
C ASP A 168 21.61 -14.98 -10.50
N TYR A 169 21.48 -15.09 -9.18
CA TYR A 169 21.47 -13.96 -8.24
C TYR A 169 22.76 -13.90 -7.41
N GLY A 170 23.77 -14.73 -7.72
CA GLY A 170 25.08 -14.70 -7.06
C GLY A 170 25.88 -13.41 -7.29
N ASP A 171 25.46 -12.56 -8.22
CA ASP A 171 26.07 -11.29 -8.61
C ASP A 171 25.29 -10.06 -8.12
N VAL A 172 24.33 -10.27 -7.21
CA VAL A 172 23.53 -9.20 -6.60
C VAL A 172 24.37 -8.45 -5.57
N GLU A 173 24.42 -7.14 -5.74
CA GLU A 173 25.07 -6.21 -4.82
C GLU A 173 24.06 -5.21 -4.26
N ILE A 174 24.47 -4.51 -3.20
CA ILE A 174 23.62 -3.55 -2.49
C ILE A 174 24.34 -2.20 -2.46
N ALA A 175 23.70 -1.20 -3.07
CA ALA A 175 24.06 0.20 -2.91
C ALA A 175 23.18 0.81 -1.81
N ARG A 176 23.78 1.61 -0.92
CA ARG A 176 23.06 2.17 0.24
C ARG A 176 23.08 3.69 0.24
N ALA A 177 21.91 4.29 0.39
CA ALA A 177 21.76 5.71 0.67
C ALA A 177 21.05 5.92 2.01
N THR A 178 21.52 6.89 2.79
CA THR A 178 20.95 7.23 4.10
C THR A 178 20.76 8.72 4.22
N PHE A 179 19.59 9.16 4.65
CA PHE A 179 19.21 10.56 4.75
C PHE A 179 18.66 10.86 6.13
N ASP A 180 19.07 11.98 6.69
CA ASP A 180 18.64 12.42 8.00
C ASP A 180 18.34 13.92 7.97
N PRO A 181 17.13 14.37 8.29
CA PRO A 181 16.81 15.80 8.37
C PRO A 181 17.42 16.50 9.60
N ASP A 182 17.87 15.77 10.63
CA ASP A 182 18.47 16.31 11.86
C ASP A 182 19.98 16.59 11.68
N SER A 183 20.34 17.86 11.47
CA SER A 183 21.74 18.27 11.25
C SER A 183 22.67 17.98 12.45
N THR A 184 22.14 17.98 13.67
CA THR A 184 22.93 17.67 14.87
C THR A 184 23.24 16.18 14.91
N ARG A 185 22.24 15.33 14.63
CA ARG A 185 22.42 13.88 14.60
C ARG A 185 23.32 13.42 13.45
N ARG A 186 23.21 14.05 12.28
CA ARG A 186 24.12 13.85 11.14
C ARG A 186 25.58 14.02 11.53
N THR A 187 25.91 15.18 12.10
CA THR A 187 27.29 15.57 12.39
C THR A 187 27.89 14.85 13.61
N THR A 188 27.07 14.46 14.59
CA THR A 188 27.57 13.95 15.87
C THR A 188 27.38 12.45 16.09
N LYS A 189 26.49 11.78 15.36
CA LYS A 189 26.10 10.39 15.68
C LYS A 189 26.13 9.41 14.51
N ASN A 190 25.62 9.78 13.33
CA ASN A 190 25.37 8.79 12.27
C ASN A 190 26.03 9.08 10.91
N ASN A 191 26.52 10.30 10.67
CA ASN A 191 27.15 10.71 9.41
C ASN A 191 26.28 10.43 8.17
N PHE A 192 24.95 10.52 8.30
CA PHE A 192 24.03 10.35 7.19
C PHE A 192 24.01 11.58 6.28
N GLY A 193 23.56 11.39 5.03
CA GLY A 193 23.33 12.46 4.08
C GLY A 193 22.23 13.41 4.53
N GLU A 194 22.23 14.62 4.01
CA GLU A 194 21.18 15.60 4.29
C GLU A 194 19.88 15.26 3.54
N ALA A 195 18.76 15.34 4.25
CA ALA A 195 17.44 15.43 3.63
C ALA A 195 17.04 16.90 3.48
N LEU A 196 16.32 17.25 2.42
CA LEU A 196 15.72 18.57 2.26
C LEU A 196 14.62 18.75 3.31
N THR A 197 14.67 19.86 4.05
CA THR A 197 13.82 20.15 5.23
C THR A 197 12.91 21.39 5.08
N ALA A 198 12.99 22.08 3.94
CA ALA A 198 12.33 23.36 3.69
C ALA A 198 10.87 23.23 3.17
N GLY A 199 10.01 22.56 3.94
CA GLY A 199 8.55 22.68 3.81
C GLY A 199 7.79 21.40 3.47
N PRO A 200 6.45 21.49 3.34
CA PRO A 200 5.66 20.39 2.82
C PRO A 200 6.07 20.09 1.38
N TYR A 201 6.72 18.95 1.16
CA TYR A 201 7.04 18.45 -0.16
C TYR A 201 5.81 17.76 -0.74
N VAL A 202 5.30 18.31 -1.84
CA VAL A 202 4.14 17.77 -2.53
C VAL A 202 4.63 16.87 -3.66
N THR A 203 4.19 15.62 -3.65
CA THR A 203 4.44 14.67 -4.74
C THR A 203 3.69 15.09 -6.00
N SER A 204 4.03 14.50 -7.14
CA SER A 204 3.28 14.68 -8.40
C SER A 204 1.78 14.31 -8.30
N TYR A 205 1.36 13.63 -7.23
CA TYR A 205 -0.01 13.18 -6.97
C TYR A 205 -0.71 13.94 -5.83
N GLY A 206 -0.12 15.03 -5.33
CA GLY A 206 -0.74 15.91 -4.33
C GLY A 206 -0.57 15.47 -2.87
N GLU A 207 0.09 14.32 -2.62
CA GLU A 207 0.43 13.89 -1.27
C GLU A 207 1.55 14.75 -0.69
N THR A 208 1.50 15.03 0.61
CA THR A 208 2.41 15.98 1.27
C THR A 208 3.29 15.30 2.32
N TYR A 209 4.59 15.53 2.24
CA TYR A 209 5.62 14.95 3.10
C TYR A 209 6.45 16.04 3.78
N ALA A 210 7.03 15.73 4.94
CA ALA A 210 7.88 16.69 5.66
C ALA A 210 9.29 16.79 5.07
N TYR A 211 9.79 15.72 4.46
CA TYR A 211 11.16 15.65 3.96
C TYR A 211 11.21 15.05 2.56
N LYS A 212 12.26 15.45 1.84
CA LYS A 212 12.58 14.94 0.50
C LYS A 212 14.08 14.64 0.43
N ALA A 213 14.44 13.57 -0.25
CA ALA A 213 15.83 13.24 -0.59
C ALA A 213 15.91 12.84 -2.06
N ARG A 214 17.00 13.26 -2.72
CA ARG A 214 17.32 12.82 -4.09
C ARG A 214 18.38 11.74 -4.02
N VAL A 215 18.12 10.62 -4.69
CA VAL A 215 19.04 9.48 -4.77
C VAL A 215 19.58 9.41 -6.18
N ASP A 216 20.88 9.63 -6.35
CA ASP A 216 21.58 9.39 -7.61
C ASP A 216 22.21 8.01 -7.57
N VAL A 217 21.75 7.10 -8.44
CA VAL A 217 22.32 5.75 -8.55
C VAL A 217 23.41 5.65 -9.61
N GLY A 218 23.59 6.68 -10.45
CA GLY A 218 24.57 6.68 -11.51
C GLY A 218 25.99 7.02 -11.02
N PRO A 219 26.89 7.37 -11.97
CA PRO A 219 28.30 7.62 -11.68
C PRO A 219 28.58 8.78 -10.69
N GLY A 220 27.64 9.72 -10.57
CA GLY A 220 27.74 10.87 -9.66
C GLY A 220 27.34 10.58 -8.22
N GLY A 221 26.70 9.43 -7.96
CA GLY A 221 26.20 9.04 -6.65
C GLY A 221 26.64 7.64 -6.24
N LEU A 222 25.71 6.70 -6.21
CA LEU A 222 25.94 5.35 -5.69
C LEU A 222 26.70 4.41 -6.67
N GLN A 223 26.97 4.86 -7.90
CA GLN A 223 27.76 4.13 -8.89
C GLN A 223 27.25 2.73 -9.22
N VAL A 224 25.94 2.53 -9.22
CA VAL A 224 25.30 1.28 -9.66
C VAL A 224 25.57 1.13 -11.16
N PRO A 225 26.34 0.13 -11.64
CA PRO A 225 26.78 0.08 -13.04
C PRO A 225 25.66 -0.25 -14.03
N THR A 226 24.57 -0.87 -13.56
CA THR A 226 23.51 -1.46 -14.38
C THR A 226 22.18 -0.72 -14.24
N PHE A 227 22.20 0.51 -13.73
CA PHE A 227 21.00 1.32 -13.46
C PHE A 227 20.10 1.54 -14.70
N ASN A 228 20.71 1.56 -15.88
CA ASN A 228 20.07 1.79 -17.18
C ASN A 228 19.86 0.50 -17.99
N THR A 229 20.16 -0.65 -17.40
CA THR A 229 20.06 -1.95 -18.09
C THR A 229 18.86 -2.70 -17.53
N GLU A 230 18.03 -3.23 -18.43
CA GLU A 230 16.90 -4.08 -18.04
C GLU A 230 17.39 -5.24 -17.18
N ASN A 231 16.62 -5.59 -16.14
CA ASN A 231 17.03 -6.57 -15.12
C ASN A 231 18.30 -6.19 -14.33
N GLY A 232 18.78 -4.94 -14.42
CA GLY A 232 19.87 -4.43 -13.60
C GLY A 232 19.40 -4.12 -12.19
N LEU A 233 18.45 -3.21 -12.06
CA LEU A 233 17.83 -2.85 -10.78
C LEU A 233 16.79 -3.90 -10.38
N GLN A 234 16.86 -4.37 -9.13
CA GLN A 234 15.97 -5.43 -8.63
C GLN A 234 14.91 -4.87 -7.70
N MET A 235 15.32 -4.19 -6.64
CA MET A 235 14.42 -3.63 -5.64
C MET A 235 15.09 -2.54 -4.80
N ILE A 236 14.26 -1.74 -4.13
CA ILE A 236 14.68 -0.79 -3.12
C ILE A 236 13.99 -1.17 -1.81
N ARG A 237 14.77 -1.34 -0.75
CA ARG A 237 14.25 -1.55 0.60
C ARG A 237 14.39 -0.25 1.39
N ALA A 238 13.26 0.36 1.75
CA ALA A 238 13.23 1.55 2.57
C ALA A 238 13.03 1.21 4.04
N ARG A 239 13.77 1.87 4.93
CA ARG A 239 13.66 1.71 6.39
C ARG A 239 13.63 3.06 7.08
N ILE A 240 12.68 3.24 7.99
CA ILE A 240 12.63 4.41 8.86
C ILE A 240 13.49 4.17 10.10
N LEU A 241 14.18 5.21 10.53
CA LEU A 241 15.06 5.23 11.70
C LEU A 241 14.70 6.41 12.60
N TYR A 242 14.94 6.27 13.89
CA TYR A 242 14.82 7.35 14.90
C TYR A 242 13.41 7.97 15.06
N SER A 243 12.35 7.31 14.61
CA SER A 243 10.97 7.74 14.86
C SER A 243 10.10 6.62 15.39
N THR A 244 9.38 6.85 16.49
CA THR A 244 8.39 5.90 17.04
C THR A 244 6.99 6.14 16.49
N ALA A 245 6.81 7.19 15.68
CA ALA A 245 5.53 7.53 15.06
C ALA A 245 5.49 7.00 13.62
N ASP A 246 4.31 6.60 13.17
CA ASP A 246 4.06 6.17 11.79
C ASP A 246 4.49 7.23 10.78
N GLN A 247 5.45 6.88 9.92
CA GLN A 247 5.94 7.73 8.84
C GLN A 247 5.54 7.17 7.48
N PRO A 248 4.89 7.96 6.61
CA PRO A 248 4.69 7.58 5.22
C PRO A 248 6.00 7.71 4.46
N VAL A 249 6.18 6.87 3.44
CA VAL A 249 7.31 6.91 2.51
C VAL A 249 6.80 6.70 1.10
N SER A 250 7.31 7.48 0.16
CA SER A 250 6.93 7.41 -1.24
C SER A 250 8.12 7.67 -2.15
N PHE A 251 8.05 7.10 -3.34
CA PHE A 251 9.07 7.20 -4.37
C PHE A 251 8.49 7.88 -5.58
N ASP A 252 9.21 8.88 -6.11
CA ASP A 252 8.86 9.54 -7.36
C ASP A 252 10.05 9.44 -8.32
N PHE A 253 9.78 8.76 -9.43
CA PHE A 253 10.65 8.57 -10.57
C PHE A 253 10.21 9.44 -11.76
N ALA A 254 9.22 10.33 -11.56
CA ALA A 254 8.87 11.35 -12.53
C ALA A 254 9.78 12.58 -12.35
N ASP A 255 10.02 13.30 -13.45
CA ASP A 255 10.63 14.62 -13.37
C ASP A 255 9.61 15.62 -12.82
N PHE A 256 10.05 16.47 -11.91
CA PHE A 256 9.26 17.62 -11.47
C PHE A 256 9.21 18.69 -12.58
N ALA A 257 8.09 19.40 -12.65
CA ALA A 257 7.75 20.39 -13.68
C ALA A 257 8.89 21.38 -13.99
N GLY A 258 9.45 21.29 -15.20
CA GLY A 258 10.40 22.27 -15.76
C GLY A 258 11.57 21.66 -16.54
N GLU A 259 11.93 20.41 -16.26
CA GLU A 259 13.00 19.70 -16.96
C GLU A 259 12.42 18.53 -17.75
N THR A 260 12.43 18.63 -19.08
CA THR A 260 12.16 17.51 -19.98
C THR A 260 13.36 16.55 -19.95
N GLN A 261 13.42 15.55 -19.04
CA GLN A 261 14.24 14.35 -19.27
C GLN A 261 13.99 13.22 -18.25
N ARG A 262 13.01 12.39 -18.61
CA ARG A 262 12.41 11.31 -17.82
C ARG A 262 13.47 10.48 -17.09
N SER A 263 13.32 10.33 -15.78
CA SER A 263 14.19 9.47 -14.95
C SER A 263 14.00 7.98 -15.29
N LEU A 264 12.78 7.49 -15.55
CA LEU A 264 12.57 6.18 -16.18
C LEU A 264 12.51 6.30 -17.71
N SER A 265 13.08 5.34 -18.45
CA SER A 265 13.09 5.37 -19.93
C SER A 265 11.67 5.34 -20.55
N SER A 266 11.55 5.79 -21.80
CA SER A 266 10.24 6.06 -22.42
C SER A 266 9.43 4.78 -22.69
N GLY A 267 8.37 4.57 -21.89
CA GLY A 267 7.55 3.34 -21.89
C GLY A 267 7.56 2.64 -20.53
N ASP A 268 8.46 3.06 -19.64
CA ASP A 268 8.90 2.31 -18.46
C ASP A 268 8.40 2.98 -17.19
N GLY A 269 7.21 2.61 -16.72
CA GLY A 269 6.84 2.90 -15.33
C GLY A 269 7.38 1.81 -14.40
N LEU A 270 7.00 1.89 -13.14
CA LEU A 270 7.32 0.84 -12.17
C LEU A 270 6.64 -0.47 -12.56
N PRO A 271 7.28 -1.63 -12.31
CA PRO A 271 6.58 -2.91 -12.37
C PRO A 271 5.43 -2.93 -11.36
N SER A 272 4.56 -3.93 -11.51
CA SER A 272 3.53 -4.16 -10.51
C SER A 272 4.17 -4.49 -9.17
N GLN A 273 3.78 -3.75 -8.13
CA GLN A 273 4.18 -3.96 -6.72
C GLN A 273 3.31 -5.03 -6.03
N GLY A 274 2.32 -5.56 -6.74
CA GLY A 274 1.33 -6.51 -6.24
C GLY A 274 -0.05 -6.25 -6.82
N PHE A 275 -1.05 -6.89 -6.25
CA PHE A 275 -2.43 -6.86 -6.70
C PHE A 275 -3.35 -6.25 -5.66
N LYS A 276 -4.32 -5.46 -6.12
CA LYS A 276 -5.42 -4.95 -5.31
C LYS A 276 -6.75 -5.43 -5.88
N PRO A 277 -7.24 -6.62 -5.50
CA PRO A 277 -8.59 -7.04 -5.81
C PRO A 277 -9.60 -6.24 -4.99
N GLU A 278 -10.59 -5.70 -5.70
CA GLU A 278 -11.77 -5.06 -5.15
C GLU A 278 -12.98 -5.86 -5.61
N SER A 279 -13.91 -6.18 -4.73
CA SER A 279 -15.17 -6.82 -5.14
C SER A 279 -16.36 -6.23 -4.42
N THR A 280 -17.40 -5.94 -5.18
CA THR A 280 -18.69 -5.51 -4.65
C THR A 280 -19.70 -6.63 -4.84
N GLY A 281 -20.19 -7.20 -3.75
CA GLY A 281 -21.30 -8.13 -3.73
C GLY A 281 -22.62 -7.39 -3.51
N THR A 282 -23.64 -7.73 -4.27
CA THR A 282 -24.93 -7.03 -4.28
C THR A 282 -26.08 -8.03 -4.29
N ILE A 283 -27.05 -7.82 -3.40
CA ILE A 283 -28.39 -8.39 -3.54
C ILE A 283 -29.28 -7.33 -4.20
N PRO A 284 -29.88 -7.62 -5.37
CA PRO A 284 -30.75 -6.68 -6.05
C PRO A 284 -31.82 -6.11 -5.11
N ASN A 285 -31.93 -4.79 -5.06
CA ASN A 285 -32.92 -4.05 -4.27
C ASN A 285 -32.83 -4.20 -2.73
N SER A 286 -31.71 -4.72 -2.19
CA SER A 286 -31.54 -4.88 -0.74
C SER A 286 -30.24 -4.23 -0.25
N SER A 287 -29.09 -4.83 -0.57
CA SER A 287 -27.83 -4.53 0.12
C SER A 287 -26.65 -4.72 -0.83
N SER A 288 -25.60 -3.94 -0.59
CA SER A 288 -24.34 -4.02 -1.33
C SER A 288 -23.16 -3.86 -0.38
N ILE A 289 -22.14 -4.68 -0.55
CA ILE A 289 -20.94 -4.72 0.28
C ILE A 289 -19.72 -4.70 -0.64
N LYS A 290 -18.80 -3.76 -0.40
CA LYS A 290 -17.51 -3.69 -1.09
C LYS A 290 -16.40 -4.21 -0.18
N LEU A 291 -15.63 -5.15 -0.69
CA LEU A 291 -14.40 -5.66 -0.11
C LEU A 291 -13.20 -5.20 -0.93
N THR A 292 -12.10 -4.91 -0.25
CA THR A 292 -10.83 -4.54 -0.86
C THR A 292 -9.71 -5.26 -0.12
N SER A 293 -8.82 -5.89 -0.85
CA SER A 293 -7.60 -6.49 -0.30
C SER A 293 -6.38 -6.02 -1.08
N ILE A 294 -5.21 -6.07 -0.45
CA ILE A 294 -3.91 -5.69 -1.02
C ILE A 294 -2.99 -6.89 -0.83
N TYR A 295 -2.47 -7.41 -1.94
CA TYR A 295 -1.50 -8.50 -1.99
C TYR A 295 -0.20 -7.97 -2.61
N PRO A 296 0.72 -7.40 -1.81
CA PRO A 296 2.03 -7.03 -2.31
C PRO A 296 2.82 -8.29 -2.72
N TRP A 297 3.81 -8.14 -3.58
CA TRP A 297 4.75 -9.22 -3.83
C TRP A 297 5.53 -9.59 -2.56
N PRO A 298 5.87 -10.87 -2.35
CA PRO A 298 6.57 -11.31 -1.15
C PRO A 298 7.90 -10.58 -0.95
N ASP A 299 8.13 -10.05 0.24
CA ASP A 299 9.43 -9.48 0.58
C ASP A 299 10.51 -10.57 0.67
N PRO A 300 11.72 -10.32 0.18
CA PRO A 300 12.82 -11.25 0.36
C PRO A 300 13.29 -11.27 1.81
N PHE A 301 13.92 -12.37 2.21
CA PHE A 301 14.41 -12.55 3.57
C PHE A 301 15.27 -11.35 4.02
N PRO A 302 15.10 -10.88 5.27
CA PRO A 302 15.78 -9.70 5.79
C PRO A 302 17.27 -9.98 6.04
N MET A 303 18.09 -9.93 4.98
CA MET A 303 19.53 -10.19 5.09
C MET A 303 20.31 -9.01 5.70
N THR A 304 19.87 -7.77 5.49
CA THR A 304 20.55 -6.55 5.97
C THR A 304 19.73 -5.74 6.99
N ASP A 305 18.64 -6.30 7.51
CA ASP A 305 17.75 -5.56 8.41
C ASP A 305 18.34 -5.28 9.79
N TYR A 306 19.21 -6.17 10.23
CA TYR A 306 19.80 -6.11 11.56
C TYR A 306 21.17 -5.39 11.59
N ALA A 307 21.69 -4.94 10.43
CA ALA A 307 23.00 -4.30 10.33
C ALA A 307 22.95 -2.99 9.54
N ILE A 308 23.28 -1.88 10.22
CA ILE A 308 23.63 -0.62 9.56
C ILE A 308 25.14 -0.68 9.27
N ILE A 309 25.46 -0.77 7.98
CA ILE A 309 26.83 -0.80 7.46
C ILE A 309 27.01 0.53 6.74
N THR A 310 27.92 1.37 7.24
CA THR A 310 28.33 2.62 6.58
C THR A 310 29.73 2.43 6.04
N ILE A 311 29.93 2.76 4.77
CA ILE A 311 31.20 2.55 4.04
C ILE A 311 32.33 3.50 4.50
N ASN A 312 32.02 4.48 5.36
CA ASN A 312 32.98 5.40 5.97
C ASN A 312 33.01 5.34 7.51
N GLY A 313 32.34 4.36 8.12
CA GLY A 313 32.37 4.13 9.56
C GLY A 313 33.05 2.80 9.87
N SER A 314 34.14 2.85 10.64
CA SER A 314 34.80 1.66 11.17
C SER A 314 33.78 0.75 11.86
N LEU A 315 33.79 -0.55 11.53
CA LEU A 315 33.01 -1.58 12.21
C LEU A 315 33.45 -1.69 13.69
N CYS A 316 32.84 -0.95 14.62
CA CYS A 316 32.92 -1.31 16.05
C CYS A 316 32.02 -2.56 16.25
N LYS A 317 32.62 -3.75 16.19
CA LYS A 317 31.99 -5.03 16.53
C LYS A 317 31.59 -4.99 18.01
N GLY A 318 30.34 -5.33 18.30
CA GLY A 318 29.77 -5.27 19.66
C GLY A 318 30.63 -6.01 20.68
N GLY A 319 31.08 -5.28 21.71
CA GLY A 319 31.76 -5.85 22.88
C GLY A 319 32.95 -5.08 23.45
N ALA A 320 33.42 -3.99 22.83
CA ALA A 320 34.48 -3.16 23.41
C ALA A 320 34.22 -1.66 23.15
N PRO A 321 34.55 -0.77 24.11
CA PRO A 321 34.36 0.66 23.93
C PRO A 321 35.38 1.19 22.93
N CYS A 322 34.88 1.94 21.94
CA CYS A 322 35.63 2.96 21.22
C CYS A 322 35.64 4.21 22.15
#